data_AF-A0A7S4AVD6-F1
#
_entry.id   AF-A0A7S4AVD6-F1
#
_cell.length_a   1.000
_cell.length_b   1.000
_cell.length_c   1.000
_cell.angle_alpha   90.00
_cell.angle_beta   90.00
_cell.angle_gamma   90.00
#
_symmetry.space_group_name_H-M   'P 1'
#
loop_
_entity.id
_entity.type
_entity.pdbx_description
1 polymer ?
#
loop_
_entity_poly.entity_id
_entity_poly.type
_entity_poly.pdbx_seq_one_letter_code
_entity_poly.pdbx_strand_id
1 'polypeptide(L)'
;MKQKEKTAGEPTCLSFSHYKAASLDPMLNSVDTLLRMVPLLVGFSPEAWQVITDVEILKKAGEYRVAKMRLIQLMSPEFQINNKMIGKNILKHAEAANAVAADQHGSRKHHKSINTCLNKKLVCDVLRQKKRA
;
A
#
# COMPACT_ATOMS: atom_id res chain seq x y z
N MET A 1 -2.43 -15.16 5.22
CA MET A 1 -1.94 -14.05 4.36
C MET A 1 -3.02 -13.62 3.35
N LYS A 2 -3.25 -12.31 3.11
CA LYS A 2 -4.35 -11.82 2.23
C LYS A 2 -3.98 -11.60 0.74
N GLN A 3 -2.70 -11.60 0.39
CA GLN A 3 -2.25 -11.35 -0.98
C GLN A 3 -2.59 -12.54 -1.89
N LYS A 4 -2.88 -12.27 -3.17
CA LYS A 4 -3.10 -13.31 -4.18
C LYS A 4 -1.74 -13.90 -4.60
N GLU A 5 -1.72 -15.19 -4.88
CA GLU A 5 -0.49 -15.90 -5.32
C GLU A 5 0.06 -15.37 -6.63
N LYS A 6 -0.83 -15.04 -7.57
CA LYS A 6 -0.48 -14.47 -8.88
C LYS A 6 0.00 -13.02 -8.86
N THR A 7 0.08 -12.38 -7.68
CA THR A 7 0.60 -11.02 -7.62
C THR A 7 2.10 -11.06 -7.91
N ALA A 8 2.57 -10.23 -8.83
CA ALA A 8 3.99 -10.09 -9.11
C ALA A 8 4.70 -9.36 -7.96
N GLY A 9 5.94 -9.75 -7.70
CA GLY A 9 6.90 -9.04 -6.87
C GLY A 9 8.25 -9.07 -7.57
N GLU A 10 9.30 -8.66 -6.86
CA GLU A 10 10.64 -8.67 -7.41
C GLU A 10 11.08 -10.08 -7.87
N PRO A 11 11.50 -10.29 -9.14
CA PRO A 11 11.77 -11.63 -9.68
C PRO A 11 12.94 -12.39 -9.04
N THR A 12 13.90 -11.68 -8.45
CA THR A 12 15.06 -12.30 -7.78
C THR A 12 14.70 -12.92 -6.43
N CYS A 13 13.54 -12.55 -5.87
CA CYS A 13 13.08 -12.96 -4.56
C CYS A 13 12.02 -14.07 -4.64
N LEU A 14 11.75 -14.73 -3.50
CA LEU A 14 10.64 -15.68 -3.41
C LEU A 14 9.31 -14.99 -3.71
N SER A 15 8.48 -15.62 -4.54
CA SER A 15 7.15 -15.10 -4.88
C SER A 15 6.16 -15.17 -3.71
N PHE A 16 5.02 -14.48 -3.83
CA PHE A 16 3.95 -14.53 -2.83
C PHE A 16 3.35 -15.93 -2.62
N SER A 17 3.49 -16.86 -3.58
CA SER A 17 3.02 -18.25 -3.41
C SER A 17 3.86 -19.00 -2.39
N HIS A 18 5.18 -18.80 -2.37
CA HIS A 18 6.08 -19.43 -1.40
C HIS A 18 5.73 -19.00 0.03
N TYR A 19 5.64 -17.69 0.27
CA TYR A 19 5.25 -17.16 1.59
C TYR A 19 3.84 -17.58 2.02
N LYS A 20 2.93 -17.77 1.06
CA LYS A 20 1.58 -18.24 1.38
C LYS A 20 1.59 -19.72 1.76
N ALA A 21 2.34 -20.57 1.06
CA ALA A 21 2.51 -21.97 1.41
C ALA A 21 3.21 -22.12 2.77
N ALA A 22 4.31 -21.39 2.99
CA ALA A 22 5.03 -21.35 4.26
C ALA A 22 4.13 -20.88 5.42
N SER A 23 3.16 -19.99 5.17
CA SER A 23 2.22 -19.55 6.20
C SER A 23 1.25 -20.63 6.70
N LEU A 24 1.16 -21.78 6.01
CA LEU A 24 0.34 -22.93 6.45
C LEU A 24 1.10 -23.85 7.41
N ASP A 25 2.43 -23.80 7.41
CA ASP A 25 3.27 -24.56 8.34
C ASP A 25 3.71 -23.65 9.51
N PRO A 26 3.43 -24.02 10.78
CA PRO A 26 3.76 -23.17 11.92
C PRO A 26 5.25 -22.87 12.06
N MET A 27 6.12 -23.83 11.74
CA MET A 27 7.57 -23.69 11.89
C MET A 27 8.11 -22.74 10.81
N LEU A 28 7.79 -22.97 9.54
CA LEU A 28 8.22 -22.10 8.44
C LEU A 28 7.67 -20.68 8.60
N ASN A 29 6.41 -20.54 9.00
CA ASN A 29 5.82 -19.23 9.25
C ASN A 29 6.55 -18.47 10.38
N SER A 30 7.02 -19.17 11.41
CA SER A 30 7.79 -18.56 12.50
C SER A 30 9.14 -18.03 12.00
N VAL A 31 9.83 -18.82 11.17
CA VAL A 31 11.12 -18.45 10.56
C VAL A 31 10.94 -17.26 9.63
N ASP A 32 9.98 -17.32 8.71
CA ASP A 32 9.66 -16.21 7.80
C ASP A 32 9.30 -14.93 8.54
N THR A 33 8.56 -15.05 9.65
CA THR A 33 8.20 -13.90 10.49
C THR A 33 9.44 -13.31 11.16
N LEU A 34 10.32 -14.15 11.70
CA LEU A 34 11.56 -13.71 12.33
C LEU A 34 12.47 -12.99 11.33
N LEU A 35 12.72 -13.59 10.15
CA LEU A 35 13.57 -13.01 9.10
C LEU A 35 13.07 -11.64 8.64
N ARG A 36 11.75 -11.45 8.57
CA ARG A 36 11.14 -10.17 8.19
C ARG A 36 11.09 -9.16 9.34
N MET A 37 10.99 -9.60 10.59
CA MET A 37 10.91 -8.69 11.74
C MET A 37 12.28 -8.16 12.16
N VAL A 38 13.35 -8.95 12.02
CA VAL A 38 14.71 -8.54 12.42
C VAL A 38 15.14 -7.21 11.77
N PRO A 39 15.01 -7.00 10.45
CA PRO A 39 15.38 -5.74 9.83
C PRO A 39 14.55 -4.55 10.31
N LEU A 40 13.27 -4.78 10.60
CA LEU A 40 12.36 -3.76 11.11
C LEU A 40 12.71 -3.33 12.55
N LEU A 41 13.13 -4.28 13.39
CA LEU A 41 13.48 -4.02 14.79
C LEU A 41 14.87 -3.38 14.93
N VAL A 42 15.83 -3.86 14.15
CA VAL A 42 17.23 -3.40 14.21
C VAL A 42 17.44 -2.12 13.39
N GLY A 43 16.61 -1.88 12.36
CA GLY A 43 16.69 -0.67 11.54
C GLY A 43 17.70 -0.78 10.40
N PHE A 44 17.70 -1.90 9.67
CA PHE A 44 18.50 -2.05 8.44
C PHE A 44 17.65 -2.59 7.29
N SER A 45 18.18 -2.49 6.06
CA SER A 45 17.57 -3.06 4.86
C SER A 45 18.43 -4.21 4.33
N PRO A 46 17.94 -5.46 4.31
CA PRO A 46 18.64 -6.58 3.68
C PRO A 46 18.95 -6.27 2.22
N GLU A 47 20.09 -6.75 1.71
CA GLU A 47 20.50 -6.53 0.31
C GLU A 47 19.41 -6.97 -0.68
N ALA A 48 18.72 -8.09 -0.38
CA ALA A 48 17.60 -8.58 -1.19
C ALA A 48 16.43 -7.59 -1.30
N TRP A 49 16.21 -6.72 -0.30
CA TRP A 49 15.12 -5.71 -0.32
C TRP A 49 15.51 -4.45 -1.09
N GLN A 50 16.81 -4.25 -1.33
CA GLN A 50 17.33 -3.09 -2.06
C GLN A 50 17.19 -3.26 -3.57
N VAL A 51 16.95 -4.49 -4.04
CA VAL A 51 16.63 -4.77 -5.45
C VAL A 51 15.15 -4.50 -5.69
N ILE A 52 14.87 -3.58 -6.61
CA ILE A 52 13.52 -3.17 -7.00
C ILE A 52 13.45 -3.13 -8.53
N THR A 53 12.51 -3.87 -9.11
CA THR A 53 12.24 -3.83 -10.56
C THR A 53 11.18 -2.79 -10.88
N ASP A 54 11.54 -1.86 -11.76
CA ASP A 54 10.60 -0.92 -12.36
C ASP A 54 9.84 -1.59 -13.52
N VAL A 55 8.51 -1.48 -13.49
CA VAL A 55 7.63 -1.97 -14.55
C VAL A 55 6.75 -0.84 -15.04
N GLU A 56 6.69 -0.66 -16.35
CA GLU A 56 5.81 0.33 -16.97
C GLU A 56 4.45 -0.27 -17.29
N ILE A 57 3.39 0.39 -16.83
CA ILE A 57 2.00 0.02 -17.12
C ILE A 57 1.25 1.18 -17.79
N LEU A 58 0.28 0.87 -18.62
CA LEU A 58 -0.53 1.88 -19.30
C LEU A 58 -1.38 2.67 -18.29
N LYS A 59 -1.26 4.00 -18.30
CA LYS A 59 -2.14 4.88 -17.50
C LYS A 59 -3.54 5.00 -18.12
N LYS A 60 -3.61 5.01 -19.45
CA LYS A 60 -4.84 5.04 -20.26
C LYS A 60 -4.78 3.89 -21.27
N ALA A 61 -5.89 3.18 -21.44
CA ALA A 61 -5.97 2.09 -22.42
C ALA A 61 -5.68 2.62 -23.83
N GLY A 62 -4.86 1.89 -24.60
CA GLY A 62 -4.48 2.22 -25.97
C GLY A 62 -3.45 3.35 -26.11
N GLU A 63 -2.91 3.89 -25.02
CA GLU A 63 -1.90 4.95 -25.04
C GLU A 63 -0.51 4.40 -24.68
N TYR A 64 0.31 4.12 -25.69
CA TYR A 64 1.62 3.44 -25.55
C TYR A 64 2.82 4.38 -25.51
N ARG A 65 2.62 5.70 -25.51
CA ARG A 65 3.74 6.65 -25.36
C ARG A 65 4.34 6.49 -23.96
N VAL A 66 5.63 6.19 -23.87
CA VAL A 66 6.38 6.01 -22.61
C VAL A 66 6.14 7.17 -21.63
N ALA A 67 6.20 8.42 -22.11
CA ALA A 67 5.92 9.62 -21.29
C ALA A 67 4.49 9.71 -20.71
N LYS A 68 3.57 8.86 -21.16
CA LYS A 68 2.18 8.77 -20.70
C LYS A 68 1.91 7.46 -19.95
N MET A 69 2.88 6.56 -19.84
CA MET A 69 2.81 5.35 -19.02
C MET A 69 3.06 5.69 -17.55
N ARG A 70 2.67 4.77 -16.66
CA ARG A 70 2.97 4.83 -15.22
C ARG A 70 4.03 3.80 -14.93
N LEU A 71 5.13 4.24 -14.34
CA LEU A 71 6.13 3.36 -13.75
C LEU A 71 5.64 2.90 -12.36
N ILE A 72 5.67 1.60 -12.12
CA ILE A 72 5.38 0.97 -10.83
C ILE A 72 6.59 0.18 -10.37
N GLN A 73 6.80 0.13 -9.06
CA GLN A 73 7.93 -0.57 -8.44
C GLN A 73 7.49 -1.91 -7.89
N LEU A 74 8.14 -2.98 -8.34
CA LEU A 74 8.04 -4.31 -7.78
C LEU A 74 9.14 -4.49 -6.74
N MET A 75 8.74 -4.52 -5.48
CA MET A 75 9.62 -4.79 -4.35
C MET A 75 9.59 -6.29 -4.00
N SER A 76 10.57 -6.74 -3.21
CA SER A 76 10.56 -8.06 -2.61
C SER A 76 9.23 -8.33 -1.88
N PRO A 77 8.58 -9.50 -2.08
CA PRO A 77 7.29 -9.81 -1.46
C PRO A 77 7.28 -9.74 0.07
N GLU A 78 8.38 -10.12 0.71
CA GLU A 78 8.54 -9.99 2.17
C GLU A 78 8.54 -8.53 2.64
N PHE A 79 9.28 -7.66 1.93
CA PHE A 79 9.30 -6.23 2.20
C PHE A 79 7.90 -5.61 2.01
N GLN A 80 7.19 -6.02 0.96
CA GLN A 80 5.81 -5.59 0.70
C GLN A 80 4.82 -6.00 1.80
N ILE A 81 4.99 -7.20 2.38
CA ILE A 81 4.17 -7.67 3.49
C ILE A 81 4.39 -6.78 4.73
N ASN A 82 5.65 -6.47 5.05
CA ASN A 82 6.02 -5.58 6.14
C ASN A 82 5.49 -4.16 5.94
N ASN A 83 5.72 -3.56 4.77
CA ASN A 83 5.25 -2.21 4.45
C ASN A 83 3.72 -2.09 4.60
N LYS A 84 2.99 -3.12 4.20
CA LYS A 84 1.53 -3.17 4.35
C LYS A 84 1.09 -3.27 5.82
N MET A 85 1.83 -4.02 6.63
CA MET A 85 1.59 -4.13 8.08
C MET A 85 1.88 -2.79 8.77
N ILE A 86 3.04 -2.19 8.50
CA ILE A 86 3.48 -0.92 9.07
C ILE A 86 2.52 0.21 8.70
N GLY A 87 2.22 0.38 7.40
CA GLY A 87 1.33 1.45 6.94
C GLY A 87 -0.06 1.38 7.57
N LYS A 88 -0.59 0.17 7.79
CA LYS A 88 -1.86 -0.02 8.49
C LYS A 88 -1.77 0.37 9.96
N ASN A 89 -0.68 0.03 10.63
CA ASN A 89 -0.47 0.36 12.04
C ASN A 89 -0.26 1.86 12.25
N ILE A 90 0.53 2.50 11.39
CA ILE A 90 0.75 3.96 11.39
C ILE A 90 -0.60 4.69 11.24
N LEU A 91 -1.40 4.32 10.25
CA LEU A 91 -2.69 4.99 10.03
C LEU A 91 -3.65 4.77 11.21
N LYS A 92 -3.73 3.54 11.75
CA LYS A 92 -4.55 3.25 12.93
C LYS A 92 -4.14 4.10 14.13
N HIS A 93 -2.83 4.26 14.34
CA HIS A 93 -2.30 5.09 15.42
C HIS A 93 -2.58 6.58 15.20
N ALA A 94 -2.36 7.07 13.99
CA ALA A 94 -2.63 8.47 13.63
C ALA A 94 -4.11 8.84 13.76
N GLU A 95 -5.03 7.93 13.43
CA GLU A 95 -6.47 8.11 13.65
C GLU A 95 -6.82 8.16 15.14
N ALA A 96 -6.25 7.27 15.95
CA ALA A 96 -6.46 7.27 17.40
C ALA A 96 -5.92 8.55 18.08
N ALA A 97 -4.84 9.11 17.54
CA ALA A 97 -4.24 10.36 17.99
C ALA A 97 -4.92 11.63 17.44
N ASN A 98 -5.99 11.50 16.63
CA ASN A 98 -6.62 12.61 15.91
C ASN A 98 -5.64 13.45 15.05
N ALA A 99 -4.54 12.83 14.59
CA ALA A 99 -3.52 13.50 13.76
C ALA A 99 -3.91 13.57 12.27
N VAL A 100 -4.92 12.81 11.86
CA VAL A 100 -5.42 12.78 10.48
C VAL A 100 -6.56 13.79 10.32
N ALA A 101 -6.42 14.71 9.36
CA ALA A 101 -7.46 15.68 9.05
C ALA A 101 -8.80 15.02 8.70
N ALA A 102 -9.91 15.62 9.13
CA ALA A 102 -11.26 15.10 8.87
C ALA A 102 -11.56 14.96 7.36
N ASP A 103 -11.05 15.90 6.56
CA ASP A 103 -11.19 15.92 5.10
C ASP A 103 -10.27 14.93 4.37
N GLN A 104 -9.37 14.26 5.08
CA GLN A 104 -8.60 13.17 4.52
C GLN A 104 -9.51 11.93 4.43
N HIS A 105 -9.85 11.53 3.20
CA HIS A 105 -10.69 10.36 2.93
C HIS A 105 -9.96 9.20 2.24
N GLY A 106 -8.75 9.42 1.71
CA GLY A 106 -8.01 8.40 0.97
C GLY A 106 -7.43 7.32 1.88
N SER A 107 -7.40 6.06 1.42
CA SER A 107 -6.75 4.95 2.12
C SER A 107 -7.27 4.66 3.54
N ARG A 108 -8.48 5.13 3.89
CA ARG A 108 -9.10 4.96 5.20
C ARG A 108 -10.27 3.99 5.17
N LYS A 109 -10.49 3.30 6.29
CA LYS A 109 -11.62 2.40 6.44
C LYS A 109 -12.92 3.22 6.56
N HIS A 110 -13.98 2.82 5.87
CA HIS A 110 -15.29 3.49 5.86
C HIS A 110 -15.33 4.88 5.20
N HIS A 111 -14.24 5.36 4.59
CA HIS A 111 -14.26 6.54 3.73
C HIS A 111 -14.45 6.08 2.27
N LYS A 112 -15.46 6.63 1.59
CA LYS A 112 -15.77 6.34 0.18
C LYS A 112 -15.60 7.62 -0.65
N SER A 113 -15.06 7.48 -1.87
CA SER A 113 -14.87 8.61 -2.78
C SER A 113 -16.16 9.37 -3.09
N ILE A 114 -17.30 8.67 -3.17
CA ILE A 114 -18.61 9.30 -3.40
C ILE A 114 -19.02 10.23 -2.26
N ASN A 115 -18.72 9.85 -1.01
CA ASN A 115 -19.04 10.69 0.16
C ASN A 115 -18.18 11.96 0.14
N THR A 116 -16.90 11.84 -0.24
CA THR A 116 -16.01 13.00 -0.40
C THR A 116 -16.51 13.94 -1.50
N CYS A 117 -16.94 13.40 -2.63
CA CYS A 117 -17.50 14.19 -3.73
C CYS A 117 -18.78 14.91 -3.29
N LEU A 118 -19.69 14.21 -2.60
CA LEU A 118 -20.92 14.79 -2.06
C LEU A 118 -20.62 15.89 -1.05
N ASN A 119 -19.75 15.63 -0.06
CA ASN A 119 -19.35 16.62 0.94
C ASN A 119 -18.76 17.86 0.27
N LYS A 120 -17.86 17.67 -0.69
CA LYS A 120 -17.25 18.78 -1.43
C LYS A 120 -18.30 19.61 -2.18
N LYS A 121 -19.27 18.96 -2.84
CA LYS A 121 -20.37 19.65 -3.54
C LYS A 121 -21.24 20.45 -2.57
N LEU A 122 -21.67 19.83 -1.46
CA LEU A 122 -22.53 20.46 -0.45
C LEU A 122 -21.83 21.66 0.20
N VAL A 123 -20.54 21.55 0.52
CA VAL A 123 -19.74 22.67 1.04
C VAL A 123 -19.72 23.83 0.04
N CYS A 124 -19.45 23.56 -1.24
CA CYS A 124 -19.49 24.60 -2.28
C CYS A 124 -20.88 25.24 -2.43
N ASP A 125 -21.95 24.43 -2.36
CA ASP A 125 -23.33 24.92 -2.45
C ASP A 125 -23.70 25.82 -1.26
N VAL A 126 -23.30 25.44 -0.05
CA VAL A 126 -23.50 26.25 1.16
C VAL A 126 -22.72 27.56 1.10
N LEU A 127 -21.47 27.54 0.63
CA LEU A 127 -20.66 28.75 0.46
C LEU A 127 -21.32 29.73 -0.52
N ARG A 128 -21.84 29.21 -1.64
CA ARG A 128 -22.56 30.00 -2.64
C ARG A 128 -23.86 30.60 -2.08
N GLN A 129 -24.67 29.82 -1.37
CA GLN A 129 -25.89 30.32 -0.72
C GLN A 129 -25.60 31.41 0.32
N LYS A 130 -24.50 31.26 1.07
CA LYS A 130 -24.07 32.24 2.08
C LYS A 130 -23.31 33.44 1.49
N LYS A 131 -23.12 33.50 0.17
CA LYS A 131 -22.32 34.53 -0.52
C LYS A 131 -20.90 34.68 0.07
N ARG A 132 -20.30 33.55 0.41
CA ARG A 132 -18.92 33.44 0.96
C ARG A 132 -17.94 32.78 -0.03
N ALA A 133 -18.41 32.53 -1.25
CA ALA A 133 -17.65 31.93 -2.34
C ALA A 133 -16.99 33.03 -3.19
#